data_AF-A0A248LD59-F1
#
_entry.id   AF-A0A248LD59-F1
#
_cell.length_a   1.000
_cell.length_b   1.000
_cell.length_c   1.000
_cell.angle_alpha   90.00
_cell.angle_beta   90.00
_cell.angle_gamma   90.00
#
_symmetry.space_group_name_H-M   'P 1'
#
loop_
_entity.id
_entity.type
_entity.pdbx_description
1 polymer ?
#
loop_
_entity_poly.entity_id
_entity_poly.type
_entity_poly.pdbx_seq_one_letter_code
_entity_poly.pdbx_strand_id
1 'polypeptide(L)'
;MTISTAWLLERADRKLSVKGMDADVVTITRSVIKELAPQQIYVGVAQSYRTKQEQDALYAVGRTRPGKIVTYARGGQSNHNFGVAVDLFCYSSDGTRAEFLAPPDKRLSRIVAAMKQRQMEWGGDWTPFRDYPHFQLFDAVNGKKKPHLAPLYLGRALAKGSQDKETIRLIQMKLRLPASGRFDDGLTRAVKDFQRQVKITVDGIVGPVTWRHLFQEGRG
;
A
#
# COMPACT_ATOMS: atom_id res chain seq x y z
N MET A 1 -23.81 11.43 -1.61
CA MET A 1 -23.54 10.02 -1.99
C MET A 1 -22.86 9.34 -0.80
N THR A 2 -23.13 8.07 -0.53
CA THR A 2 -22.37 7.32 0.47
C THR A 2 -21.06 6.84 -0.15
N ILE A 3 -19.92 7.26 0.40
CA ILE A 3 -18.61 6.82 -0.09
C ILE A 3 -18.43 5.34 0.22
N SER A 4 -18.30 4.51 -0.81
CA SER A 4 -18.02 3.09 -0.68
C SER A 4 -16.55 2.78 -0.91
N THR A 5 -16.05 1.68 -0.34
CA THR A 5 -14.69 1.18 -0.62
C THR A 5 -14.49 0.93 -2.12
N ALA A 6 -15.52 0.46 -2.83
CA ALA A 6 -15.47 0.26 -4.28
C ALA A 6 -15.25 1.58 -5.02
N TRP A 7 -15.99 2.64 -4.64
CA TRP A 7 -15.83 3.97 -5.21
C TRP A 7 -14.43 4.54 -4.97
N LEU A 8 -13.87 4.36 -3.76
CA LEU A 8 -12.51 4.81 -3.45
C LEU A 8 -11.46 4.10 -4.31
N LEU A 9 -11.59 2.79 -4.47
CA LEU A 9 -10.68 1.99 -5.30
C LEU A 9 -10.77 2.39 -6.77
N GLU A 10 -11.98 2.58 -7.30
CA GLU A 10 -12.18 3.04 -8.68
C GLU A 10 -11.51 4.40 -8.93
N ARG A 11 -11.66 5.34 -7.99
CA ARG A 11 -11.01 6.67 -8.06
C ARG A 11 -9.49 6.56 -7.98
N ALA A 12 -8.96 5.76 -7.04
CA ALA A 12 -7.53 5.55 -6.87
C ALA A 12 -6.89 4.89 -8.10
N ASP A 13 -7.59 3.94 -8.74
CA ASP A 13 -7.09 3.20 -9.89
C ASP A 13 -6.85 4.06 -11.14
N ARG A 14 -7.48 5.24 -11.21
CA ARG A 14 -7.17 6.26 -12.24
C ARG A 14 -5.71 6.76 -12.16
N LYS A 15 -5.08 6.62 -10.99
CA LYS A 15 -3.66 6.93 -10.75
C LYS A 15 -2.81 5.68 -10.55
N LEU A 16 -3.35 4.62 -9.96
CA LEU A 16 -2.56 3.42 -9.63
C LEU A 16 -2.41 2.43 -10.79
N SER A 17 -3.35 2.38 -11.74
CA SER A 17 -3.32 1.41 -12.85
C SER A 17 -2.55 1.92 -14.08
N VAL A 18 -1.70 2.93 -13.93
CA VAL A 18 -0.90 3.48 -15.03
C VAL A 18 0.36 2.64 -15.26
N LYS A 19 0.78 2.51 -16.52
CA LYS A 19 2.03 1.81 -16.88
C LYS A 19 3.22 2.53 -16.23
N GLY A 20 4.05 1.78 -15.49
CA GLY A 20 5.21 2.30 -14.77
C GLY A 20 5.06 2.29 -13.25
N MET A 21 3.86 2.05 -12.72
CA MET A 21 3.66 1.83 -11.29
C MET A 21 4.24 0.49 -10.82
N ASP A 22 4.93 0.51 -9.68
CA ASP A 22 5.35 -0.71 -9.00
C ASP A 22 4.14 -1.45 -8.41
N ALA A 23 4.04 -2.75 -8.69
CA ALA A 23 2.88 -3.56 -8.32
C ALA A 23 2.67 -3.65 -6.80
N ASP A 24 3.75 -3.58 -6.01
CA ASP A 24 3.63 -3.62 -4.55
C ASP A 24 3.13 -2.28 -4.01
N VAL A 25 3.56 -1.15 -4.59
CA VAL A 25 3.01 0.17 -4.21
C VAL A 25 1.52 0.24 -4.50
N VAL A 26 1.08 -0.27 -5.65
CA VAL A 26 -0.34 -0.39 -5.99
C VAL A 26 -1.08 -1.26 -4.96
N THR A 27 -0.52 -2.42 -4.63
CA THR A 27 -1.14 -3.38 -3.69
C THR A 27 -1.21 -2.82 -2.27
N ILE A 28 -0.13 -2.20 -1.78
CA ILE A 28 -0.04 -1.50 -0.49
C ILE A 28 -1.12 -0.42 -0.42
N THR A 29 -1.15 0.47 -1.41
CA THR A 29 -2.06 1.62 -1.41
C THR A 29 -3.52 1.17 -1.40
N ARG A 30 -3.89 0.19 -2.24
CA ARG A 30 -5.24 -0.41 -2.23
C ARG A 30 -5.58 -1.08 -0.90
N SER A 31 -4.62 -1.76 -0.27
CA SER A 31 -4.80 -2.40 1.04
C SER A 31 -5.09 -1.37 2.13
N VAL A 32 -4.37 -0.24 2.14
CA VAL A 32 -4.61 0.87 3.08
C VAL A 32 -5.97 1.53 2.85
N ILE A 33 -6.36 1.78 1.60
CA ILE A 33 -7.72 2.30 1.28
C ILE A 33 -8.80 1.38 1.86
N LYS A 34 -8.68 0.06 1.65
CA LYS A 34 -9.64 -0.92 2.17
C LYS A 34 -9.68 -0.98 3.70
N GLU A 35 -8.52 -0.90 4.35
CA GLU A 35 -8.40 -0.95 5.82
C GLU A 35 -9.03 0.28 6.49
N LEU A 36 -8.87 1.45 5.88
CA LEU A 36 -9.22 2.72 6.50
C LEU A 36 -10.64 3.21 6.14
N ALA A 37 -11.22 2.76 5.02
CA ALA A 37 -12.57 3.15 4.62
C ALA A 37 -13.67 2.84 5.67
N PRO A 38 -13.69 1.67 6.35
CA PRO A 38 -14.66 1.41 7.43
C PRO A 38 -14.51 2.32 8.64
N GLN A 39 -13.33 2.94 8.83
CA GLN A 39 -13.05 3.91 9.88
C GLN A 39 -13.40 5.34 9.44
N GLN A 40 -14.11 5.51 8.31
CA GLN A 40 -14.45 6.80 7.70
C GLN A 40 -13.23 7.66 7.33
N ILE A 41 -12.09 7.01 7.07
CA ILE A 41 -10.89 7.66 6.55
C ILE A 41 -10.80 7.34 5.07
N TYR A 42 -11.31 8.28 4.27
CA TYR A 42 -11.52 8.10 2.83
C TYR A 42 -10.28 8.49 2.03
N VAL A 43 -9.29 7.60 1.97
CA VAL A 43 -8.01 7.87 1.31
C VAL A 43 -8.17 7.97 -0.21
N GLY A 44 -7.63 9.03 -0.81
CA GLY A 44 -7.51 9.25 -2.25
C GLY A 44 -6.05 9.39 -2.70
N VAL A 45 -5.81 9.23 -4.01
CA VAL A 45 -4.47 9.32 -4.63
C VAL A 45 -4.41 10.57 -5.51
N ALA A 46 -3.59 11.56 -5.12
CA ALA A 46 -3.39 12.78 -5.89
C ALA A 46 -2.39 12.56 -7.02
N GLN A 47 -1.26 11.92 -6.70
CA GLN A 47 -0.18 11.64 -7.64
C GLN A 47 0.36 10.22 -7.44
N SER A 48 0.91 9.66 -8.52
CA SER A 48 1.51 8.33 -8.58
C SER A 48 2.72 8.38 -9.52
N TYR A 49 2.85 7.45 -10.48
CA TYR A 49 3.89 7.50 -11.49
C TYR A 49 3.77 8.75 -12.38
N ARG A 50 4.92 9.36 -12.67
CA ARG A 50 5.07 10.38 -13.72
C ARG A 50 6.39 10.20 -14.43
N THR A 51 6.41 10.30 -15.74
CA THR A 51 7.65 10.20 -16.54
C THR A 51 8.64 11.32 -16.18
N LYS A 52 9.91 11.14 -16.54
CA LYS A 52 10.94 12.18 -16.35
C LYS A 52 10.57 13.47 -17.07
N GLN A 53 10.02 13.38 -18.28
CA GLN A 53 9.57 14.52 -19.08
C GLN A 53 8.41 15.28 -18.42
N GLU A 54 7.41 14.57 -17.87
CA GLU A 54 6.33 15.20 -17.11
C GLU A 54 6.86 15.89 -15.85
N GLN A 55 7.84 15.29 -15.17
CA GLN A 55 8.48 15.90 -14.01
C GLN A 55 9.29 17.15 -14.38
N ASP A 56 10.01 17.16 -15.50
CA ASP A 56 10.69 18.37 -15.99
C ASP A 56 9.69 19.47 -16.36
N ALA A 57 8.54 19.11 -16.92
CA ALA A 57 7.46 20.06 -17.18
C ALA A 57 6.88 20.66 -15.88
N LEU A 58 6.77 19.88 -14.80
CA LEU A 58 6.40 20.39 -13.47
C LEU A 58 7.50 21.27 -12.87
N TYR A 59 8.77 20.88 -13.01
CA TYR A 59 9.91 21.66 -12.54
C TYR A 59 9.98 23.05 -13.20
N ALA A 60 9.56 23.16 -14.46
CA ALA A 60 9.50 24.42 -15.20
C ALA A 60 8.49 25.44 -14.61
N VAL A 61 7.45 25.00 -13.90
CA VAL A 61 6.41 25.88 -13.34
C VAL A 61 7.00 26.77 -12.24
N GLY A 62 6.79 28.09 -12.37
CA GLY A 62 7.37 29.10 -11.49
C GLY A 62 8.85 29.39 -11.75
N ARG A 63 9.43 28.81 -12.82
CA ARG A 63 10.81 29.03 -13.25
C ARG A 63 10.87 29.54 -14.70
N THR A 64 10.52 28.68 -15.64
CA THR A 64 10.49 28.97 -17.08
C THR A 64 9.08 28.97 -17.66
N ARG A 65 8.07 28.56 -16.86
CA ARG A 65 6.64 28.68 -17.16
C ARG A 65 5.93 29.42 -16.03
N PRO A 66 4.90 30.23 -16.30
CA PRO A 66 4.12 30.89 -15.24
C PRO A 66 3.47 29.89 -14.27
N GLY A 67 3.38 30.26 -12.99
CA GLY A 67 2.72 29.48 -11.94
C GLY A 67 3.48 29.48 -10.62
N LYS A 68 2.91 28.88 -9.57
CA LYS A 68 3.62 28.65 -8.30
C LYS A 68 4.55 27.45 -8.44
N ILE A 69 5.73 27.51 -7.83
CA ILE A 69 6.64 26.36 -7.77
C ILE A 69 5.92 25.20 -7.08
N VAL A 70 5.80 24.06 -7.78
CA VAL A 70 5.13 22.83 -7.28
C VAL A 70 6.12 21.70 -6.97
N THR A 71 7.38 21.84 -7.37
CA THR A 71 8.43 20.84 -7.12
C THR A 71 9.82 21.46 -7.22
N TYR A 72 10.78 20.85 -6.51
CA TYR A 72 12.22 21.15 -6.62
C TYR A 72 13.00 20.06 -7.34
N ALA A 73 12.36 18.94 -7.70
CA ALA A 73 12.98 17.81 -8.40
C ALA A 73 12.83 17.93 -9.92
N ARG A 74 13.94 17.72 -10.65
CA ARG A 74 13.90 17.51 -12.11
C ARG A 74 13.52 16.07 -12.45
N GLY A 75 13.33 15.79 -13.73
CA GLY A 75 13.15 14.44 -14.26
C GLY A 75 14.28 13.51 -13.80
N GLY A 76 13.92 12.41 -13.15
CA GLY A 76 14.85 11.44 -12.57
C GLY A 76 15.28 11.76 -11.13
N GLN A 77 14.89 12.91 -10.58
CA GLN A 77 15.18 13.31 -9.20
C GLN A 77 13.95 13.18 -8.27
N SER A 78 12.87 12.55 -8.75
CA SER A 78 11.66 12.28 -7.99
C SER A 78 11.38 10.79 -7.98
N ASN A 79 11.04 10.24 -6.81
CA ASN A 79 10.67 8.81 -6.68
C ASN A 79 9.39 8.46 -7.47
N HIS A 80 8.56 9.45 -7.81
CA HIS A 80 7.45 9.26 -8.75
C HIS A 80 7.91 8.87 -10.16
N ASN A 81 9.15 9.19 -10.56
CA ASN A 81 9.71 8.78 -11.86
C ASN A 81 10.03 7.30 -11.97
N PHE A 82 10.02 6.60 -10.84
CA PHE A 82 10.32 5.17 -10.74
C PHE A 82 9.10 4.34 -10.39
N GLY A 83 7.92 4.97 -10.21
CA GLY A 83 6.67 4.28 -9.89
C GLY A 83 6.59 3.76 -8.45
N VAL A 84 7.47 4.24 -7.58
CA VAL A 84 7.63 3.73 -6.20
C VAL A 84 7.03 4.65 -5.15
N ALA A 85 6.35 5.72 -5.57
CA ALA A 85 5.80 6.75 -4.69
C ALA A 85 4.35 7.13 -5.04
N VAL A 86 3.61 7.57 -4.03
CA VAL A 86 2.24 8.09 -4.13
C VAL A 86 2.07 9.32 -3.22
N ASP A 87 1.30 10.29 -3.69
CA ASP A 87 0.83 11.40 -2.88
C ASP A 87 -0.63 11.15 -2.49
N LEU A 88 -0.91 11.12 -1.19
CA LEU A 88 -2.22 10.78 -0.66
C LEU A 88 -2.94 12.01 -0.08
N PHE A 89 -4.27 11.97 -0.14
CA PHE A 89 -5.16 12.94 0.52
C PHE A 89 -6.35 12.20 1.14
N CYS A 90 -7.17 12.91 1.93
CA CYS A 90 -8.47 12.40 2.37
C CYS A 90 -9.61 13.10 1.62
N TYR A 91 -10.58 12.34 1.15
CA TYR A 91 -11.85 12.92 0.73
C TYR A 91 -12.61 13.47 1.94
N SER A 92 -13.33 14.58 1.74
CA SER A 92 -14.39 15.02 2.64
C SER A 92 -15.47 13.95 2.77
N SER A 93 -16.29 14.01 3.83
CA SER A 93 -17.30 12.98 4.12
C SER A 93 -18.35 12.77 3.01
N ASP A 94 -18.56 13.78 2.17
CA ASP A 94 -19.46 13.75 1.01
C ASP A 94 -18.76 13.36 -0.31
N GLY A 95 -17.43 13.22 -0.30
CA GLY A 95 -16.60 12.79 -1.43
C GLY A 95 -16.29 13.90 -2.44
N THR A 96 -16.63 15.15 -2.13
CA THR A 96 -16.55 16.26 -3.11
C THR A 96 -15.23 17.02 -3.07
N ARG A 97 -14.53 17.00 -1.93
CA ARG A 97 -13.28 17.76 -1.73
C ARG A 97 -12.11 16.85 -1.43
N ALA A 98 -10.94 17.23 -1.91
CA ALA A 98 -9.66 16.66 -1.51
C ALA A 98 -9.06 17.48 -0.35
N GLU A 99 -8.76 16.82 0.76
CA GLU A 99 -8.15 17.40 1.95
C GLU A 99 -6.72 16.88 2.10
N PHE A 100 -5.75 17.74 1.83
CA PHE A 100 -4.34 17.45 2.08
C PHE A 100 -4.05 17.67 3.57
N LEU A 101 -3.82 16.58 4.28
CA LEU A 101 -3.69 16.58 5.72
C LEU A 101 -2.26 16.97 6.16
N ALA A 102 -2.16 17.62 7.31
CA ALA A 102 -0.90 17.90 7.99
C ALA A 102 -1.05 17.60 9.50
N PRO A 103 0.06 17.33 10.23
CA PRO A 103 0.00 17.18 11.68
C PRO A 103 -0.60 18.42 12.35
N PRO A 104 -1.40 18.27 13.42
CA PRO A 104 -1.63 17.05 14.21
C PRO A 104 -2.89 16.23 13.79
N ASP A 105 -3.30 16.19 12.53
CA ASP A 105 -4.51 15.45 12.11
C ASP A 105 -4.41 13.93 12.44
N LYS A 106 -5.41 13.42 13.16
CA LYS A 106 -5.49 12.00 13.58
C LYS A 106 -5.68 11.05 12.40
N ARG A 107 -6.39 11.48 11.34
CA ARG A 107 -6.56 10.69 10.11
C ARG A 107 -5.22 10.49 9.42
N LEU A 108 -4.41 11.55 9.34
CA LEU A 108 -3.04 11.46 8.82
C LEU A 108 -2.20 10.48 9.64
N SER A 109 -2.26 10.56 10.97
CA SER A 109 -1.54 9.64 11.86
C SER A 109 -1.92 8.17 11.60
N ARG A 110 -3.19 7.88 11.31
CA ARG A 110 -3.67 6.53 10.95
C ARG A 110 -3.18 6.08 9.56
N ILE A 111 -3.18 6.97 8.57
CA ILE A 111 -2.65 6.69 7.23
C ILE A 111 -1.16 6.38 7.32
N VAL A 112 -0.40 7.23 8.03
CA VAL A 112 1.04 7.03 8.24
C VAL A 112 1.33 5.69 8.90
N ALA A 113 0.62 5.35 9.97
CA ALA A 113 0.78 4.06 10.65
C ALA A 113 0.49 2.88 9.70
N ALA A 114 -0.61 2.92 8.94
CA ALA A 114 -0.99 1.86 8.02
C ALA A 114 0.00 1.69 6.85
N MET A 115 0.56 2.81 6.35
CA MET A 115 1.59 2.83 5.30
C MET A 115 2.93 2.31 5.83
N LYS A 116 3.38 2.78 6.99
CA LYS A 116 4.64 2.32 7.64
C LYS A 116 4.60 0.85 8.01
N GLN A 117 3.45 0.33 8.46
CA GLN A 117 3.26 -1.10 8.70
C GLN A 117 3.53 -1.95 7.43
N ARG A 118 3.38 -1.35 6.26
CA ARG A 118 3.65 -1.95 4.95
C ARG A 118 4.99 -1.53 4.35
N GLN A 119 5.90 -1.01 5.20
CA GLN A 119 7.26 -0.57 4.87
C GLN A 119 7.34 0.65 3.92
N MET A 120 6.27 1.43 3.80
CA MET A 120 6.36 2.71 3.12
C MET A 120 7.05 3.73 4.03
N GLU A 121 8.05 4.43 3.50
CA GLU A 121 8.61 5.64 4.08
C GLU A 121 7.60 6.80 3.89
N TRP A 122 7.55 7.73 4.85
CA TRP A 122 6.66 8.89 4.82
C TRP A 122 7.45 10.19 4.68
N GLY A 123 7.08 11.05 3.73
CA GLY A 123 7.75 12.32 3.48
C GLY A 123 7.63 13.33 4.63
N GLY A 124 6.68 13.15 5.54
CA GLY A 124 6.57 13.95 6.77
C GLY A 124 7.69 13.70 7.79
N ASP A 125 8.43 12.59 7.68
CA ASP A 125 9.58 12.29 8.54
C ASP A 125 10.86 13.01 8.07
N TRP A 126 10.88 13.54 6.84
CA TRP A 126 12.06 14.17 6.28
C TRP A 126 12.41 15.49 6.96
N THR A 127 13.70 15.80 7.02
CA THR A 127 14.21 17.07 7.54
C THR A 127 15.24 17.66 6.58
N PRO A 128 15.26 19.00 6.38
CA PRO A 128 14.30 19.98 6.88
C PRO A 128 12.99 20.05 6.08
N PHE A 129 12.93 19.43 4.90
CA PHE A 129 11.79 19.53 3.99
C PHE A 129 10.79 18.40 4.21
N ARG A 130 9.64 18.72 4.83
CA ARG A 130 8.55 17.76 5.06
C ARG A 130 7.54 17.80 3.93
N ASP A 131 7.24 16.63 3.39
CA ASP A 131 6.23 16.43 2.35
C ASP A 131 5.13 15.51 2.87
N TYR A 132 4.09 16.09 3.48
CA TYR A 132 3.08 15.32 4.23
C TYR A 132 2.22 14.39 3.37
N PRO A 133 1.84 14.73 2.12
CA PRO A 133 1.13 13.81 1.24
C PRO A 133 1.98 12.61 0.77
N HIS A 134 3.31 12.76 0.74
CA HIS A 134 4.21 11.83 0.04
C HIS A 134 4.48 10.55 0.83
N PHE A 135 4.37 9.42 0.14
CA PHE A 135 4.85 8.12 0.60
C PHE A 135 5.65 7.42 -0.49
N GLN A 136 6.71 6.71 -0.11
CA GLN A 136 7.50 5.90 -1.04
C GLN A 136 7.88 4.55 -0.46
N LEU A 137 7.97 3.53 -1.31
CA LEU A 137 8.40 2.20 -0.87
C LEU A 137 9.91 2.13 -0.64
N PHE A 138 10.68 2.83 -1.48
CA PHE A 138 12.12 2.94 -1.36
C PHE A 138 12.61 4.16 -2.14
N ASP A 139 13.80 4.62 -1.78
CA ASP A 139 14.46 5.77 -2.39
C ASP A 139 15.24 5.38 -3.65
N ALA A 140 14.51 5.16 -4.74
CA ALA A 140 15.07 4.80 -6.04
C ALA A 140 15.99 5.89 -6.62
N VAL A 141 15.69 7.17 -6.33
CA VAL A 141 16.52 8.32 -6.75
C VAL A 141 17.96 8.18 -6.24
N ASN A 142 18.12 7.76 -4.98
CA ASN A 142 19.44 7.56 -4.37
C ASN A 142 19.94 6.10 -4.44
N GLY A 143 19.39 5.31 -5.35
CA GLY A 143 19.87 3.95 -5.63
C GLY A 143 19.54 2.91 -4.56
N LYS A 144 18.63 3.18 -3.61
CA LYS A 144 18.13 2.13 -2.71
C LYS A 144 17.43 1.06 -3.54
N LYS A 145 17.63 -0.21 -3.17
CA LYS A 145 16.94 -1.33 -3.80
C LYS A 145 15.55 -1.49 -3.18
N LYS A 146 14.62 -2.02 -3.96
CA LYS A 146 13.30 -2.40 -3.47
C LYS A 146 13.44 -3.38 -2.30
N PRO A 147 12.79 -3.11 -1.14
CA PRO A 147 12.84 -4.02 -0.01
C PRO A 147 12.15 -5.34 -0.35
N HIS A 148 12.62 -6.42 0.27
CA HIS A 148 11.88 -7.68 0.24
C HIS A 148 10.60 -7.54 1.07
N LEU A 149 9.48 -7.44 0.37
CA LEU A 149 8.18 -7.39 0.99
C LEU A 149 7.71 -8.80 1.31
N ALA A 150 7.34 -9.02 2.57
CA ALA A 150 6.49 -10.14 2.91
C ALA A 150 5.18 -9.98 2.11
N PRO A 151 4.58 -11.09 1.63
CA PRO A 151 3.28 -11.06 1.00
C PRO A 151 2.29 -10.26 1.86
N LEU A 152 1.57 -9.32 1.26
CA LEU A 152 0.54 -8.56 1.96
C LEU A 152 -0.70 -9.41 2.18
N TYR A 153 -1.29 -9.28 3.37
CA TYR A 153 -2.61 -9.84 3.60
C TYR A 153 -3.63 -9.09 2.73
N LEU A 154 -4.32 -9.80 1.84
CA LEU A 154 -5.22 -9.20 0.84
C LEU A 154 -6.54 -8.67 1.42
N GLY A 155 -6.70 -8.69 2.74
CA GLY A 155 -7.92 -8.22 3.43
C GLY A 155 -9.09 -9.19 3.33
N ARG A 156 -8.85 -10.44 2.90
CA ARG A 156 -9.84 -11.51 2.87
C ARG A 156 -9.29 -12.75 3.55
N ALA A 157 -10.10 -13.36 4.41
CA ALA A 157 -9.76 -14.64 5.03
C ALA A 157 -9.75 -15.74 3.97
N LEU A 158 -8.75 -16.62 4.03
CA LEU A 158 -8.69 -17.81 3.18
C LEU A 158 -8.97 -19.05 4.01
N ALA A 159 -9.92 -19.84 3.53
CA ALA A 159 -10.34 -21.11 4.11
C ALA A 159 -10.70 -22.11 2.99
N LYS A 160 -11.10 -23.33 3.36
CA LYS A 160 -11.54 -24.36 2.41
C LYS A 160 -12.57 -23.79 1.40
N GLY A 161 -12.32 -24.00 0.11
CA GLY A 161 -13.17 -23.48 -0.98
C GLY A 161 -12.79 -22.10 -1.52
N SER A 162 -11.80 -21.43 -0.93
CA SER A 162 -11.27 -20.17 -1.46
C SER A 162 -10.68 -20.36 -2.87
N GLN A 163 -10.89 -19.37 -3.75
CA GLN A 163 -10.51 -19.44 -5.16
C GLN A 163 -9.18 -18.71 -5.49
N ASP A 164 -8.53 -18.12 -4.50
CA ASP A 164 -7.30 -17.33 -4.66
C ASP A 164 -6.06 -18.24 -4.80
N LYS A 165 -5.92 -18.87 -5.96
CA LYS A 165 -4.89 -19.89 -6.20
C LYS A 165 -3.48 -19.41 -5.88
N GLU A 166 -3.11 -18.18 -6.26
CA GLU A 166 -1.75 -17.67 -6.03
C GLU A 166 -1.47 -17.46 -4.55
N THR A 167 -2.40 -16.86 -3.81
CA THR A 167 -2.22 -16.67 -2.37
C THR A 167 -2.21 -17.99 -1.61
N ILE A 168 -3.02 -18.95 -2.06
CA ILE A 168 -3.04 -20.31 -1.51
C ILE A 168 -1.68 -21.00 -1.74
N ARG A 169 -1.07 -20.87 -2.93
CA ARG A 169 0.28 -21.41 -3.20
C ARG A 169 1.33 -20.82 -2.27
N LEU A 170 1.27 -19.51 -2.00
CA LEU A 170 2.20 -18.86 -1.06
C LEU A 170 2.08 -19.44 0.35
N ILE A 171 0.86 -19.66 0.84
CA ILE A 171 0.62 -20.29 2.15
C ILE A 171 1.16 -21.71 2.15
N GLN A 172 0.88 -22.49 1.11
CA GLN A 172 1.38 -23.87 0.97
C GLN A 172 2.91 -23.92 1.00
N MET A 173 3.58 -23.07 0.22
CA MET A 173 5.04 -22.98 0.22
C MET A 173 5.59 -22.60 1.60
N LYS A 174 4.95 -21.65 2.29
CA LYS A 174 5.39 -21.22 3.62
C LYS A 174 5.22 -22.32 4.67
N LEU A 175 4.16 -23.12 4.56
CA LEU A 175 3.91 -24.31 5.38
C LEU A 175 4.66 -25.56 4.87
N ARG A 176 5.53 -25.43 3.86
CA ARG A 176 6.31 -26.53 3.25
C ARG A 176 5.44 -27.67 2.69
N LEU A 177 4.30 -27.30 2.09
CA LEU A 177 3.38 -28.21 1.40
C LEU A 177 3.50 -28.08 -0.12
N PRO A 178 3.07 -29.08 -0.91
CA PRO A 178 2.94 -28.96 -2.35
C PRO A 178 2.03 -27.79 -2.74
N ALA A 179 2.48 -26.92 -3.64
CA ALA A 179 1.78 -25.68 -4.04
C ALA A 179 0.66 -25.93 -5.08
N SER A 180 -0.33 -26.75 -4.72
CA SER A 180 -1.46 -27.10 -5.60
C SER A 180 -2.36 -25.91 -5.94
N GLY A 181 -2.34 -24.85 -5.13
CA GLY A 181 -3.24 -23.70 -5.24
C GLY A 181 -4.68 -23.99 -4.78
N ARG A 182 -4.91 -25.14 -4.13
CA ARG A 182 -6.22 -25.51 -3.58
C ARG A 182 -6.18 -25.46 -2.05
N PHE A 183 -7.17 -24.79 -1.46
CA PHE A 183 -7.38 -24.83 -0.02
C PHE A 183 -8.23 -26.05 0.33
N ASP A 184 -7.59 -27.21 0.46
CA ASP A 184 -8.22 -28.50 0.74
C ASP A 184 -8.15 -28.91 2.23
N ASP A 185 -8.59 -30.13 2.56
CA ASP A 185 -8.53 -30.67 3.93
C ASP A 185 -7.09 -30.91 4.42
N GLY A 186 -6.14 -31.08 3.51
CA GLY A 186 -4.72 -31.14 3.84
C GLY A 186 -4.21 -29.78 4.32
N LEU A 187 -4.45 -28.73 3.52
CA LEU A 187 -4.07 -27.37 3.92
C LEU A 187 -4.81 -26.91 5.19
N THR A 188 -6.09 -27.25 5.33
CA THR A 188 -6.88 -26.89 6.53
C THR A 188 -6.27 -27.49 7.80
N ARG A 189 -5.84 -28.76 7.76
CA ARG A 189 -5.15 -29.40 8.90
C ARG A 189 -3.80 -28.74 9.19
N ALA A 190 -3.00 -28.50 8.16
CA ALA A 190 -1.69 -27.84 8.33
C ALA A 190 -1.81 -26.41 8.90
N VAL A 191 -2.83 -25.65 8.49
CA VAL A 191 -3.11 -24.33 9.08
C VAL A 191 -3.47 -24.47 10.56
N LYS A 192 -4.31 -25.44 10.94
CA LYS A 192 -4.64 -25.69 12.36
C LYS A 192 -3.41 -26.09 13.17
N ASP A 193 -2.54 -26.94 12.62
CA ASP A 193 -1.31 -27.36 13.29
C ASP A 193 -0.36 -26.19 13.49
N PHE A 194 -0.18 -25.35 12.47
CA PHE A 194 0.56 -24.11 12.58
C PHE A 194 -0.02 -23.17 13.64
N GLN A 195 -1.35 -22.96 13.64
CA GLN A 195 -2.04 -22.12 14.63
C GLN A 195 -1.82 -22.61 16.06
N ARG A 196 -1.83 -23.93 16.28
CA ARG A 196 -1.49 -24.53 17.59
C ARG A 196 -0.04 -24.24 17.97
N GLN A 197 0.90 -24.40 17.03
CA GLN A 197 2.33 -24.17 17.27
C GLN A 197 2.62 -22.73 17.69
N VAL A 198 1.99 -21.76 17.03
CA VAL A 198 2.16 -20.33 17.33
C VAL A 198 1.16 -19.79 18.37
N LYS A 199 0.38 -20.68 19.01
CA LYS A 199 -0.54 -20.40 20.12
C LYS A 199 -1.58 -19.31 19.81
N ILE A 200 -2.20 -19.38 18.63
CA ILE A 200 -3.33 -18.53 18.23
C ILE A 200 -4.61 -19.35 18.04
N THR A 201 -5.74 -18.69 17.77
CA THR A 201 -7.03 -19.35 17.50
C THR A 201 -6.89 -20.44 16.42
N VAL A 202 -7.40 -21.64 16.71
CA VAL A 202 -7.24 -22.84 15.88
C VAL A 202 -8.51 -23.10 15.07
N ASP A 203 -8.78 -22.24 14.09
CA ASP A 203 -9.99 -22.29 13.25
C ASP A 203 -9.73 -22.92 11.86
N GLY A 204 -8.46 -23.06 11.45
CA GLY A 204 -8.09 -23.51 10.11
C GLY A 204 -8.24 -22.43 9.03
N ILE A 205 -8.42 -21.17 9.45
CA ILE A 205 -8.62 -20.02 8.59
C ILE A 205 -7.35 -19.17 8.59
N VAL A 206 -6.88 -18.80 7.40
CA VAL A 206 -5.80 -17.83 7.24
C VAL A 206 -6.39 -16.42 7.24
N GLY A 207 -6.68 -15.93 8.45
CA GLY A 207 -7.04 -14.55 8.74
C GLY A 207 -5.82 -13.64 8.93
N PRO A 208 -6.02 -12.35 9.30
CA PRO A 208 -4.92 -11.39 9.49
C PRO A 208 -3.88 -11.83 10.52
N VAL A 209 -4.33 -12.49 11.61
CA VAL A 209 -3.46 -13.00 12.68
C VAL A 209 -2.61 -14.15 12.17
N THR A 210 -3.23 -15.20 11.61
CA THR A 210 -2.51 -16.33 11.01
C THR A 210 -1.51 -15.88 9.94
N TRP A 211 -1.91 -14.93 9.09
CA TRP A 211 -1.03 -14.36 8.05
C TRP A 211 0.22 -13.68 8.62
N ARG A 212 0.06 -12.93 9.72
CA ARG A 212 1.18 -12.24 10.39
C ARG A 212 2.20 -13.25 10.90
N HIS A 213 1.76 -14.30 11.58
CA HIS A 213 2.65 -15.37 12.04
C HIS A 213 3.32 -16.09 10.85
N LEU A 214 2.58 -16.31 9.75
CA LEU A 214 3.17 -16.93 8.56
C LEU A 214 4.26 -16.04 7.95
N PHE A 215 3.99 -14.77 7.66
CA PHE A 215 4.84 -13.99 6.74
C PHE A 215 5.58 -12.83 7.38
N GLN A 216 5.29 -12.46 8.63
CA GLN A 216 5.79 -11.23 9.25
C GLN A 216 6.59 -11.46 10.55
N GLU A 217 6.49 -12.63 11.19
CA GLU A 217 7.38 -12.98 12.32
C GLU A 217 8.79 -13.35 11.84
N GLY A 218 9.81 -12.82 12.53
CA GLY A 218 11.22 -12.81 12.11
C GLY A 218 11.80 -11.41 11.85
N ARG A 219 11.05 -10.35 12.16
CA ARG A 219 11.46 -8.94 12.05
C ARG A 219 11.63 -8.30 13.43
N GLY A 220 12.47 -8.92 14.25
CA GLY A 220 13.03 -8.32 15.46
C GLY A 220 14.36 -7.66 15.12
#